data_AF-A0A4D6H9H0-F1
#
_entry.id   AF-A0A4D6H9H0-F1
#
_cell.length_a   1.000
_cell.length_b   1.000
_cell.length_c   1.000
_cell.angle_alpha   90.00
_cell.angle_beta   90.00
_cell.angle_gamma   90.00
#
_symmetry.space_group_name_H-M   'P 1'
#
loop_
_entity.id
_entity.type
_entity.pdbx_description
1 polymer ?
#
loop_
_entity_poly.entity_id
_entity_poly.type
_entity_poly.pdbx_seq_one_letter_code
_entity_poly.pdbx_strand_id
1 'polypeptide(L)'
;MKSIAYSKLTTEYPDATIGLEQQLGDRRADILVEFPQPQFPEGRGIGVEAQHKHEDKDVDAVTAEYLAAGYSILWLAEEDFSGFNVDLSGILPTWPHAVQHDFSDGYHGVIHWLRQSKPANPSMDVVLPREYLAEHSEGLRRAWEYGKFDQGGQSDWNDLGFWWLSASYDPYQKWFKLTETPDGRTMLQLGKQVRGTEHVLAPVQTEHSRNRGKVHSLAYEVDSADTSAGEWADIEKAWLETGLQSTSVIFKLVATPSGELALSLGKYKEHSDDGEFITVSTEFKRNLKESLHELANLLG
;
A
#
# COMPACT_ATOMS: atom_id res chain seq x y z
N MET A 1 14.13 -29.05 -46.22
CA MET A 1 12.97 -28.74 -45.36
C MET A 1 13.17 -29.25 -43.95
N LYS A 2 13.05 -30.55 -43.66
CA LYS A 2 13.19 -31.11 -42.29
C LYS A 2 14.49 -30.71 -41.56
N SER A 3 15.65 -30.79 -42.23
CA SER A 3 16.93 -30.40 -41.63
C SER A 3 17.05 -28.91 -41.30
N ILE A 4 16.45 -28.04 -42.12
CA ILE A 4 16.42 -26.58 -41.89
C ILE A 4 15.51 -26.27 -40.70
N ALA A 5 14.32 -26.88 -40.66
CA ALA A 5 13.40 -26.74 -39.54
C ALA A 5 13.99 -27.26 -38.23
N TYR A 6 14.64 -28.43 -38.25
CA TYR A 6 15.32 -28.98 -37.09
C TYR A 6 16.40 -28.03 -36.54
N SER A 7 17.24 -27.49 -37.43
CA SER A 7 18.30 -26.54 -37.06
C SER A 7 17.71 -25.27 -36.42
N LYS A 8 16.63 -24.73 -37.00
CA LYS A 8 15.94 -23.54 -36.47
C LYS A 8 15.31 -23.82 -35.10
N LEU A 9 14.57 -24.93 -34.96
CA LEU A 9 13.93 -25.31 -33.69
C LEU A 9 14.95 -25.55 -32.58
N THR A 10 16.11 -26.14 -32.89
CA THR A 10 17.22 -26.29 -31.92
C THR A 10 17.76 -24.95 -31.43
N THR A 11 17.71 -23.93 -32.28
CA THR A 11 18.14 -22.57 -31.93
C THR A 11 17.09 -21.84 -31.09
N GLU A 12 15.81 -21.97 -31.45
CA GLU A 12 14.69 -21.27 -30.79
C GLU A 12 14.30 -21.91 -29.45
N TYR A 13 14.44 -23.24 -29.32
CA TYR A 13 14.06 -23.99 -28.13
C TYR A 13 15.27 -24.79 -27.57
N PRO A 14 16.28 -24.11 -27.01
CA PRO A 14 17.53 -24.74 -26.58
C PRO A 14 17.35 -25.74 -25.43
N ASP A 15 16.30 -25.56 -24.63
CA ASP A 15 16.00 -26.40 -23.46
C ASP A 15 15.05 -27.57 -23.79
N ALA A 16 14.59 -27.68 -25.04
CA ALA A 16 13.69 -28.74 -25.48
C ALA A 16 14.46 -29.97 -26.00
N THR A 17 13.86 -31.15 -25.85
CA THR A 17 14.34 -32.36 -26.52
C THR A 17 13.75 -32.39 -27.92
N ILE A 18 14.60 -32.33 -28.94
CA ILE A 18 14.16 -32.29 -30.35
C ILE A 18 14.63 -33.54 -31.06
N GLY A 19 13.73 -34.23 -31.74
CA GLY A 19 14.06 -35.40 -32.55
C GLY A 19 13.39 -35.42 -33.90
N LEU A 20 14.04 -36.08 -34.86
CA LEU A 20 13.49 -36.36 -36.18
C LEU A 20 12.73 -37.69 -36.14
N GLU A 21 11.60 -37.75 -36.85
CA GLU A 21 10.85 -39.00 -37.07
C GLU A 21 10.45 -39.72 -35.76
N GLN A 22 10.09 -38.94 -34.73
CA GLN A 22 9.72 -39.46 -33.41
C GLN A 22 8.26 -39.90 -33.34
N GLN A 23 8.01 -40.92 -32.53
CA GLN A 23 6.68 -41.48 -32.33
C GLN A 23 5.89 -40.70 -31.29
N LEU A 24 4.68 -40.26 -31.65
CA LEU A 24 3.71 -39.63 -30.77
C LEU A 24 2.40 -40.44 -30.84
N GLY A 25 2.20 -41.32 -29.85
CA GLY A 25 1.10 -42.30 -29.88
C GLY A 25 1.21 -43.23 -31.09
N ASP A 26 0.15 -43.28 -31.91
CA ASP A 26 0.10 -44.08 -33.14
C ASP A 26 0.68 -43.32 -34.36
N ARG A 27 1.14 -42.08 -34.18
CA ARG A 27 1.72 -41.24 -35.24
C ARG A 27 3.22 -41.12 -35.13
N ARG A 28 3.84 -40.73 -36.25
CA ARG A 28 5.26 -40.40 -36.32
C ARG A 28 5.40 -38.99 -36.87
N ALA A 29 5.84 -38.06 -36.02
CA ALA A 29 6.10 -36.67 -36.37
C ALA A 29 7.37 -36.57 -37.22
N ASP A 30 7.38 -35.71 -38.23
CA ASP A 30 8.62 -35.45 -38.98
C ASP A 30 9.70 -34.84 -38.08
N ILE A 31 9.28 -33.92 -37.19
CA ILE A 31 10.08 -33.40 -36.09
C ILE A 31 9.18 -33.29 -34.86
N LEU A 32 9.66 -33.72 -33.70
CA LEU A 32 8.99 -33.51 -32.42
C LEU A 32 9.89 -32.67 -31.52
N VAL A 33 9.33 -31.60 -30.96
CA VAL A 33 9.92 -30.77 -29.92
C VAL A 33 9.19 -31.09 -28.63
N GLU A 34 9.90 -31.59 -27.61
CA GLU A 34 9.35 -31.90 -26.30
C GLU A 34 9.93 -30.97 -25.23
N PHE A 35 9.06 -30.26 -24.51
CA PHE A 35 9.50 -29.40 -23.43
C PHE A 35 9.69 -30.20 -22.13
N PRO A 36 10.66 -29.82 -21.28
CA PRO A 36 10.87 -30.48 -19.98
C PRO A 36 9.67 -30.31 -19.04
N GLN A 37 8.93 -29.21 -19.19
CA GLN A 37 7.62 -28.98 -18.57
C GLN A 37 6.70 -28.30 -19.59
N PRO A 38 5.37 -28.52 -19.53
CA PRO A 38 4.43 -27.87 -20.44
C PRO A 38 4.54 -26.34 -20.39
N GLN A 39 4.58 -25.69 -21.56
CA GLN A 39 4.71 -24.24 -21.72
C GLN A 39 3.43 -23.64 -22.29
N PHE A 40 3.15 -22.37 -21.98
CA PHE A 40 2.04 -21.64 -22.57
C PHE A 40 2.53 -20.82 -23.77
N PRO A 41 1.83 -20.85 -24.93
CA PRO A 41 0.59 -21.59 -25.22
C PRO A 41 0.77 -23.03 -25.77
N GLU A 42 2.00 -23.49 -25.95
CA GLU A 42 2.29 -24.66 -26.79
C GLU A 42 2.04 -26.04 -26.16
N GLY A 43 1.73 -26.08 -24.86
CA GLY A 43 1.50 -27.33 -24.14
C GLY A 43 2.79 -28.12 -23.94
N ARG A 44 2.74 -29.44 -24.16
CA ARG A 44 3.86 -30.36 -23.89
C ARG A 44 5.02 -30.22 -24.88
N GLY A 45 4.78 -29.61 -26.03
CA GLY A 45 5.71 -29.62 -27.14
C GLY A 45 5.08 -29.21 -28.46
N ILE A 46 5.84 -29.32 -29.54
CA ILE A 46 5.42 -28.96 -30.90
C ILE A 46 5.73 -30.13 -31.82
N GLY A 47 4.71 -30.67 -32.47
CA GLY A 47 4.85 -31.56 -33.61
C GLY A 47 4.98 -30.75 -34.90
N VAL A 48 5.97 -31.07 -35.72
CA VAL A 48 6.19 -30.39 -37.00
C VAL A 48 6.07 -31.40 -38.12
N GLU A 49 5.21 -31.10 -39.10
CA GLU A 49 4.96 -31.90 -40.28
C GLU A 49 5.40 -31.12 -41.52
N ALA A 50 6.35 -31.65 -42.28
CA ALA A 50 6.84 -31.03 -43.50
C ALA A 50 6.14 -31.65 -44.71
N GLN A 51 5.24 -30.90 -45.35
CA GLN A 51 4.56 -31.35 -46.56
C GLN A 51 5.50 -31.21 -47.77
N HIS A 52 5.89 -32.33 -48.37
CA HIS A 52 6.59 -32.31 -49.67
C HIS A 52 5.64 -32.85 -50.74
N LYS A 53 5.23 -31.98 -51.69
CA LYS A 53 4.40 -32.27 -52.87
C LYS A 53 3.06 -32.99 -52.58
N HIS A 54 1.95 -32.24 -52.61
CA HIS A 54 0.56 -32.73 -52.75
C HIS A 54 0.28 -34.17 -52.27
N GLU A 55 0.70 -34.52 -51.07
CA GLU A 55 0.28 -35.75 -50.41
C GLU A 55 -1.04 -35.43 -49.70
N ASP A 56 -2.07 -36.23 -50.00
CA ASP A 56 -3.37 -36.25 -49.32
C ASP A 56 -3.21 -36.74 -47.87
N LYS A 57 -2.50 -35.96 -47.04
CA LYS A 57 -2.57 -36.10 -45.59
C LYS A 57 -3.85 -35.41 -45.12
N ASP A 58 -4.62 -36.10 -44.28
CA ASP A 58 -5.76 -35.50 -43.60
C ASP A 58 -5.24 -34.53 -42.51
N VAL A 59 -4.99 -33.28 -42.93
CA VAL A 59 -4.43 -32.21 -42.10
C VAL A 59 -5.28 -31.99 -40.85
N ASP A 60 -6.60 -32.03 -41.00
CA ASP A 60 -7.54 -31.79 -39.91
C ASP A 60 -7.52 -32.93 -38.89
N ALA A 61 -7.56 -34.18 -39.35
CA ALA A 61 -7.48 -35.34 -38.45
C ALA A 61 -6.15 -35.38 -37.71
N VAL A 62 -5.04 -35.15 -38.40
CA VAL A 62 -3.71 -35.13 -37.78
C VAL A 62 -3.61 -33.98 -36.78
N THR A 63 -4.07 -32.78 -37.14
CA THR A 63 -4.10 -31.62 -36.23
C THR A 63 -4.89 -31.94 -34.95
N ALA A 64 -6.07 -32.55 -35.07
CA ALA A 64 -6.88 -32.93 -33.92
C ALA A 64 -6.18 -33.94 -33.00
N GLU A 65 -5.44 -34.90 -33.57
CA GLU A 65 -4.68 -35.90 -32.80
C GLU A 65 -3.54 -35.26 -31.99
N TYR A 66 -2.76 -34.35 -32.58
CA TYR A 66 -1.69 -33.64 -31.86
C TYR A 66 -2.25 -32.79 -30.71
N LEU A 67 -3.31 -32.02 -30.98
CA LEU A 67 -3.94 -31.16 -29.97
C LEU A 67 -4.55 -32.00 -28.83
N ALA A 68 -5.18 -33.14 -29.13
CA ALA A 68 -5.69 -34.06 -28.13
C ALA A 68 -4.58 -34.70 -27.26
N ALA A 69 -3.38 -34.90 -27.84
CA ALA A 69 -2.21 -35.38 -27.11
C ALA A 69 -1.53 -34.28 -26.25
N GLY A 70 -1.98 -33.03 -26.36
CA GLY A 70 -1.45 -31.87 -25.64
C GLY A 70 -0.21 -31.26 -26.29
N TYR A 71 -0.02 -31.45 -27.61
CA TYR A 71 1.07 -30.88 -28.40
C TYR A 71 0.52 -29.88 -29.42
N SER A 72 1.23 -28.77 -29.59
CA SER A 72 0.98 -27.85 -30.71
C SER A 72 1.40 -28.51 -32.00
N ILE A 73 0.89 -28.00 -33.12
CA ILE A 73 1.28 -28.48 -34.44
C ILE A 73 1.72 -27.33 -35.35
N LEU A 74 2.78 -27.58 -36.13
CA LEU A 74 3.23 -26.70 -37.18
C LEU A 74 3.28 -27.47 -38.50
N TRP A 75 2.49 -27.03 -39.47
CA TRP A 75 2.55 -27.52 -40.85
C TRP A 75 3.50 -26.63 -41.64
N LEU A 76 4.49 -27.24 -42.30
CA LEU A 76 5.45 -26.53 -43.12
C LEU A 76 5.32 -26.97 -44.58
N ALA A 77 5.04 -26.01 -45.46
CA ALA A 77 5.07 -26.15 -46.91
C ALA A 77 6.37 -25.56 -47.49
N GLU A 78 6.60 -25.75 -48.79
CA GLU A 78 7.81 -25.23 -49.47
C GLU A 78 7.92 -23.69 -49.37
N GLU A 79 6.79 -22.98 -49.30
CA GLU A 79 6.72 -21.51 -49.19
C GLU A 79 7.18 -20.96 -47.83
N ASP A 80 7.20 -21.77 -46.78
CA ASP A 80 7.65 -21.36 -45.45
C ASP A 80 9.18 -21.32 -45.34
N PHE A 81 9.89 -21.80 -46.36
CA PHE A 81 11.35 -21.84 -46.39
C PHE A 81 11.92 -20.71 -47.25
N SER A 82 12.85 -19.93 -46.67
CA SER A 82 13.63 -18.91 -47.38
C SER A 82 15.12 -19.16 -47.18
N GLY A 83 15.75 -19.77 -48.19
CA GLY A 83 17.16 -20.17 -48.12
C GLY A 83 17.42 -21.22 -47.04
N PHE A 84 18.13 -20.83 -45.98
CA PHE A 84 18.43 -21.67 -44.80
C PHE A 84 17.61 -21.32 -43.57
N ASN A 85 16.50 -20.58 -43.74
CA ASN A 85 15.59 -20.22 -42.66
C ASN A 85 14.19 -20.78 -42.93
N VAL A 86 13.42 -20.96 -41.86
CA VAL A 86 12.01 -21.37 -41.90
C VAL A 86 11.18 -20.42 -41.04
N ASP A 87 9.96 -20.11 -41.46
CA ASP A 87 8.99 -19.39 -40.64
C ASP A 87 8.30 -20.36 -39.67
N LEU A 88 8.29 -20.00 -38.38
CA LEU A 88 7.63 -20.76 -37.31
C LEU A 88 6.34 -20.08 -36.83
N SER A 89 5.96 -18.94 -37.42
CA SER A 89 4.79 -18.17 -36.98
C SER A 89 3.46 -18.92 -37.11
N GLY A 90 3.42 -19.95 -37.96
CA GLY A 90 2.24 -20.81 -38.21
C GLY A 90 1.96 -21.88 -37.15
N ILE A 91 2.64 -21.86 -35.98
CA ILE A 91 2.37 -22.83 -34.91
C ILE A 91 0.92 -22.67 -34.45
N LEU A 92 0.13 -23.73 -34.57
CA LEU A 92 -1.21 -23.82 -34.01
C LEU A 92 -1.11 -24.31 -32.56
N PRO A 93 -1.41 -23.45 -31.56
CA PRO A 93 -1.18 -23.79 -30.17
C PRO A 93 -2.15 -24.84 -29.63
N THR A 94 -1.65 -25.69 -28.73
CA THR A 94 -2.47 -26.57 -27.88
C THR A 94 -3.57 -25.79 -27.17
N TRP A 95 -3.30 -24.59 -26.65
CA TRP A 95 -4.33 -23.76 -26.00
C TRP A 95 -4.93 -22.73 -26.98
N PRO A 96 -6.27 -22.54 -27.03
CA PRO A 96 -7.32 -23.20 -26.25
C PRO A 96 -7.85 -24.52 -26.86
N HIS A 97 -7.26 -24.99 -27.95
CA HIS A 97 -7.84 -26.05 -28.80
C HIS A 97 -7.83 -27.47 -28.19
N ALA A 98 -6.98 -27.74 -27.20
CA ALA A 98 -6.86 -29.03 -26.52
C ALA A 98 -7.86 -29.23 -25.38
N VAL A 99 -8.67 -28.21 -25.05
CA VAL A 99 -9.79 -28.41 -24.16
C VAL A 99 -10.88 -29.13 -24.95
N GLN A 100 -10.82 -30.46 -24.99
CA GLN A 100 -11.97 -31.27 -25.42
C GLN A 100 -13.16 -30.87 -24.55
N HIS A 101 -14.09 -30.12 -25.13
CA HIS A 101 -15.34 -29.81 -24.47
C HIS A 101 -16.20 -31.05 -24.61
N ASP A 102 -16.11 -31.96 -23.63
CA ASP A 102 -17.15 -32.96 -23.46
C ASP A 102 -18.40 -32.25 -22.92
N PHE A 103 -19.25 -31.81 -23.85
CA PHE A 103 -20.54 -31.19 -23.55
C PHE A 103 -21.63 -32.22 -23.25
N SER A 104 -21.33 -33.53 -23.21
CA SER A 104 -22.35 -34.55 -22.97
C SER A 104 -23.04 -34.38 -21.61
N ASP A 105 -22.31 -33.92 -20.60
CA ASP A 105 -22.83 -33.53 -19.27
C ASP A 105 -23.06 -32.00 -19.12
N GLY A 106 -22.96 -31.24 -20.22
CA GLY A 106 -23.10 -29.79 -20.22
C GLY A 106 -21.78 -29.06 -19.98
N TYR A 107 -21.57 -28.48 -18.80
CA TYR A 107 -20.39 -27.63 -18.56
C TYR A 107 -19.17 -28.45 -18.08
N HIS A 108 -17.95 -28.00 -18.41
CA HIS A 108 -16.71 -28.58 -17.88
C HIS A 108 -16.71 -28.65 -16.34
N GLY A 109 -16.05 -29.64 -15.72
CA GLY A 109 -16.06 -29.85 -14.26
C GLY A 109 -15.64 -28.62 -13.43
N VAL A 110 -14.78 -27.76 -13.99
CA VAL A 110 -14.41 -26.46 -13.37
C VAL A 110 -15.62 -25.53 -13.24
N ILE A 111 -16.51 -25.51 -14.24
CA ILE A 111 -17.74 -24.71 -14.20
C ILE A 111 -18.73 -25.30 -13.20
N HIS A 112 -18.84 -26.63 -13.10
CA HIS A 112 -19.63 -27.27 -12.04
C HIS A 112 -19.10 -26.89 -10.66
N TRP A 113 -17.77 -26.95 -10.44
CA TRP A 113 -17.14 -26.49 -9.20
C TRP A 113 -17.40 -25.01 -8.91
N LEU A 114 -17.31 -24.13 -9.92
CA LEU A 114 -17.60 -22.70 -9.77
C LEU A 114 -19.08 -22.43 -9.43
N ARG A 115 -20.00 -23.27 -9.92
CA ARG A 115 -21.45 -23.16 -9.69
C ARG A 115 -21.93 -23.81 -8.40
N GLN A 116 -21.10 -24.61 -7.73
CA GLN A 116 -21.44 -25.14 -6.42
C GLN A 116 -21.68 -23.99 -5.44
N SER A 117 -22.64 -24.17 -4.53
CA SER A 117 -22.91 -23.20 -3.47
C SER A 117 -21.67 -23.03 -2.59
N LYS A 118 -20.98 -21.90 -2.77
CA LYS A 118 -19.86 -21.52 -1.91
C LYS A 118 -20.42 -20.96 -0.60
N PRO A 119 -19.69 -21.10 0.53
CA PRO A 119 -20.05 -20.40 1.74
C PRO A 119 -20.17 -18.91 1.44
N ALA A 120 -21.26 -18.27 1.89
CA ALA A 120 -21.59 -16.89 1.55
C ALA A 120 -20.47 -15.90 1.94
N ASN A 121 -19.66 -16.26 2.94
CA ASN A 121 -18.47 -15.54 3.37
C ASN A 121 -17.38 -16.55 3.73
N PRO A 122 -16.43 -16.87 2.83
CA PRO A 122 -15.25 -17.60 3.22
C PRO A 122 -14.46 -16.74 4.22
N SER A 123 -14.33 -17.22 5.45
CA SER A 123 -13.42 -16.62 6.43
C SER A 123 -11.99 -17.03 6.06
N MET A 124 -11.12 -16.05 5.87
CA MET A 124 -9.69 -16.28 5.64
C MET A 124 -8.92 -15.61 6.78
N ASP A 125 -8.13 -16.41 7.49
CA ASP A 125 -7.22 -15.90 8.50
C ASP A 125 -5.98 -15.34 7.80
N VAL A 126 -5.87 -14.02 7.74
CA VAL A 126 -4.68 -13.33 7.26
C VAL A 126 -3.70 -13.22 8.41
N VAL A 127 -2.58 -13.96 8.32
CA VAL A 127 -1.48 -13.79 9.27
C VAL A 127 -0.75 -12.51 8.91
N LEU A 128 -0.88 -11.49 9.76
CA LEU A 128 -0.12 -10.26 9.60
C LEU A 128 1.38 -10.53 9.89
N PRO A 129 2.31 -10.08 9.03
CA PRO A 129 3.74 -10.30 9.22
C PRO A 129 4.25 -9.54 10.45
N ARG A 130 4.42 -10.26 11.57
CA ARG A 130 4.79 -9.67 12.86
C ARG A 130 6.11 -8.91 12.82
N GLU A 131 7.08 -9.41 12.07
CA GLU A 131 8.40 -8.79 11.90
C GLU A 131 8.28 -7.43 11.22
N TYR A 132 7.53 -7.36 10.11
CA TYR A 132 7.24 -6.12 9.40
C TYR A 132 6.49 -5.10 10.29
N LEU A 133 5.49 -5.56 11.04
CA LEU A 133 4.75 -4.70 11.97
C LEU A 133 5.64 -4.19 13.10
N ALA A 134 6.58 -4.99 13.60
CA ALA A 134 7.53 -4.57 14.62
C ALA A 134 8.50 -3.53 14.07
N GLU A 135 9.08 -3.79 12.89
CA GLU A 135 10.00 -2.90 12.18
C GLU A 135 9.37 -1.54 11.88
N HIS A 136 8.10 -1.51 11.49
CA HIS A 136 7.39 -0.27 11.13
C HIS A 136 6.40 0.20 12.19
N SER A 137 6.49 -0.33 13.41
CA SER A 137 5.53 -0.06 14.49
C SER A 137 5.34 1.43 14.79
N GLU A 138 6.42 2.22 14.75
CA GLU A 138 6.36 3.66 14.96
C GLU A 138 5.63 4.40 13.82
N GLY A 139 5.96 4.09 12.57
CA GLY A 139 5.31 4.71 11.41
C GLY A 139 3.83 4.36 11.33
N LEU A 140 3.48 3.11 11.63
CA LEU A 140 2.09 2.65 11.72
C LEU A 140 1.35 3.32 12.87
N ARG A 141 1.97 3.45 14.04
CA ARG A 141 1.38 4.18 15.18
C ARG A 141 1.13 5.63 14.80
N ARG A 142 2.11 6.32 14.21
CA ARG A 142 1.96 7.71 13.75
C ARG A 142 0.82 7.83 12.74
N ALA A 143 0.78 6.96 11.74
CA ALA A 143 -0.30 6.96 10.75
C ALA A 143 -1.68 6.73 11.38
N TRP A 144 -1.77 5.85 12.38
CA TRP A 144 -2.99 5.62 13.15
C TRP A 144 -3.40 6.82 14.00
N GLU A 145 -2.46 7.45 14.71
CA GLU A 145 -2.69 8.64 15.54
C GLU A 145 -3.20 9.81 14.69
N TYR A 146 -2.56 10.12 13.56
CA TYR A 146 -2.92 11.25 12.70
C TYR A 146 -4.12 10.97 11.79
N GLY A 147 -4.22 9.75 11.23
CA GLY A 147 -5.28 9.40 10.27
C GLY A 147 -6.69 9.42 10.87
N LYS A 148 -6.82 9.31 12.20
CA LYS A 148 -8.11 9.43 12.90
C LYS A 148 -8.66 10.85 12.92
N PHE A 149 -7.80 11.87 12.89
CA PHE A 149 -8.23 13.27 12.89
C PHE A 149 -8.63 13.76 11.50
N ASP A 150 -7.95 13.27 10.45
CA ASP A 150 -8.21 13.72 9.09
C ASP A 150 -9.52 13.16 8.50
N GLN A 151 -10.01 12.03 9.01
CA GLN A 151 -11.19 11.37 8.44
C GLN A 151 -12.54 11.76 9.07
N GLY A 152 -12.57 12.62 10.09
CA GLY A 152 -13.82 13.20 10.63
C GLY A 152 -14.91 12.19 11.06
N GLY A 153 -14.56 10.91 11.18
CA GLY A 153 -15.46 9.85 11.61
C GLY A 153 -15.70 9.89 13.11
N GLN A 154 -16.75 9.20 13.57
CA GLN A 154 -17.01 8.99 14.99
C GLN A 154 -15.79 8.32 15.62
N SER A 155 -14.99 9.08 16.37
CA SER A 155 -13.75 8.60 16.96
C SER A 155 -14.05 7.83 18.23
N ASP A 156 -13.38 6.70 18.43
CA ASP A 156 -13.37 5.99 19.72
C ASP A 156 -12.49 6.72 20.76
N TRP A 157 -11.90 7.86 20.39
CA TRP A 157 -11.11 8.71 21.28
C TRP A 157 -12.05 9.60 22.10
N ASN A 158 -11.74 9.77 23.37
CA ASN A 158 -12.54 10.57 24.29
C ASN A 158 -11.97 12.00 24.37
N ASP A 159 -12.80 13.00 24.08
CA ASP A 159 -12.41 14.40 24.14
C ASP A 159 -12.49 14.90 25.58
N LEU A 160 -11.35 15.13 26.20
CA LEU A 160 -11.26 15.65 27.57
C LEU A 160 -11.43 17.17 27.60
N GLY A 161 -11.03 17.86 26.53
CA GLY A 161 -11.23 19.30 26.37
C GLY A 161 -10.90 19.80 24.97
N PHE A 162 -11.56 20.87 24.54
CA PHE A 162 -11.37 21.50 23.23
C PHE A 162 -11.49 23.01 23.35
N TRP A 163 -10.52 23.75 22.81
CA TRP A 163 -10.47 25.21 22.93
C TRP A 163 -10.13 25.87 21.60
N TRP A 164 -10.94 26.85 21.24
CA TRP A 164 -10.72 27.69 20.05
C TRP A 164 -9.70 28.78 20.34
N LEU A 165 -8.73 28.92 19.44
CA LEU A 165 -7.74 30.01 19.42
C LEU A 165 -8.10 31.11 18.40
N SER A 166 -9.03 30.80 17.48
CA SER A 166 -9.58 31.69 16.46
C SER A 166 -11.05 32.01 16.74
N ALA A 167 -11.56 33.06 16.10
CA ALA A 167 -12.98 33.37 16.13
C ALA A 167 -13.78 32.36 15.29
N SER A 168 -15.07 32.20 15.58
CA SER A 168 -15.96 31.34 14.79
C SER A 168 -16.11 31.79 13.33
N TYR A 169 -15.84 33.07 13.04
CA TYR A 169 -15.89 33.67 11.72
C TYR A 169 -14.52 33.74 11.02
N ASP A 170 -13.42 33.35 11.70
CA ASP A 170 -12.09 33.31 11.09
C ASP A 170 -12.10 32.26 9.96
N PRO A 171 -11.71 32.62 8.72
CA PRO A 171 -11.57 31.62 7.66
C PRO A 171 -10.55 30.52 8.01
N TYR A 172 -9.66 30.79 8.96
CA TYR A 172 -8.65 29.85 9.44
C TYR A 172 -8.94 29.43 10.88
N GLN A 173 -9.51 28.25 11.02
CA GLN A 173 -9.84 27.70 12.33
C GLN A 173 -8.56 27.27 13.05
N LYS A 174 -8.40 27.63 14.33
CA LYS A 174 -7.21 27.39 15.14
C LYS A 174 -7.64 26.85 16.49
N TRP A 175 -7.02 25.79 16.99
CA TRP A 175 -7.44 25.15 18.23
C TRP A 175 -6.29 24.47 18.95
N PHE A 176 -6.52 24.18 20.22
CA PHE A 176 -5.84 23.10 20.90
C PHE A 176 -6.86 22.20 21.60
N LYS A 177 -6.49 20.95 21.84
CA LYS A 177 -7.40 19.91 22.29
C LYS A 177 -6.66 18.90 23.16
N LEU A 178 -7.32 18.39 24.20
CA LEU A 178 -6.85 17.28 25.01
C LEU A 178 -7.74 16.08 24.77
N THR A 179 -7.15 14.95 24.40
CA THR A 179 -7.88 13.73 24.04
C THR A 179 -7.26 12.51 24.71
N GLU A 180 -8.10 11.53 25.05
CA GLU A 180 -7.67 10.22 25.52
C GLU A 180 -7.83 9.20 24.38
N THR A 181 -6.75 8.48 24.10
CA THR A 181 -6.71 7.40 23.12
C THR A 181 -7.38 6.14 23.68
N PRO A 182 -7.85 5.21 22.83
CA PRO A 182 -8.43 3.94 23.26
C PRO A 182 -7.53 3.08 24.15
N ASP A 183 -6.21 3.27 24.09
CA ASP A 183 -5.24 2.60 24.98
C ASP A 183 -4.94 3.38 26.27
N GLY A 184 -5.73 4.42 26.57
CA GLY A 184 -5.69 5.18 27.82
C GLY A 184 -4.58 6.23 27.90
N ARG A 185 -3.94 6.59 26.78
CA ARG A 185 -2.94 7.66 26.75
C ARG A 185 -3.62 8.99 26.51
N THR A 186 -3.12 10.04 27.17
CA THR A 186 -3.59 11.40 26.89
C THR A 186 -2.68 12.08 25.88
N MET A 187 -3.29 12.71 24.88
CA MET A 187 -2.64 13.43 23.79
C MET A 187 -3.10 14.89 23.80
N LEU A 188 -2.14 15.81 23.87
CA LEU A 188 -2.32 17.22 23.61
C LEU A 188 -2.14 17.50 22.13
N GLN A 189 -3.12 18.12 21.53
CA GLN A 189 -3.14 18.53 20.13
C GLN A 189 -3.07 20.05 20.04
N LEU A 190 -2.25 20.56 19.12
CA LEU A 190 -2.31 21.94 18.66
C LEU A 190 -2.47 21.93 17.14
N GLY A 191 -3.42 22.69 16.61
CA GLY A 191 -3.76 22.61 15.20
C GLY A 191 -4.33 23.91 14.62
N LYS A 192 -4.27 23.99 13.29
CA LYS A 192 -4.91 25.03 12.48
C LYS A 192 -5.42 24.42 11.17
N GLN A 193 -6.49 24.98 10.64
CA GLN A 193 -7.11 24.59 9.40
C GLN A 193 -7.03 25.76 8.42
N VAL A 194 -6.29 25.58 7.31
CA VAL A 194 -6.05 26.63 6.31
C VAL A 194 -6.49 26.16 4.92
N ARG A 195 -5.70 25.29 4.29
CA ARG A 195 -6.02 24.58 3.03
C ARG A 195 -6.02 23.06 3.23
N GLY A 196 -6.15 22.65 4.49
CA GLY A 196 -5.92 21.33 5.04
C GLY A 196 -5.73 21.48 6.55
N THR A 197 -5.67 20.35 7.25
CA THR A 197 -5.47 20.31 8.70
C THR A 197 -3.98 20.16 9.01
N GLU A 198 -3.36 21.19 9.55
CA GLU A 198 -2.00 21.12 10.10
C GLU A 198 -2.11 20.98 11.61
N HIS A 199 -1.56 19.91 12.18
CA HIS A 199 -1.59 19.72 13.63
C HIS A 199 -0.40 18.90 14.11
N VAL A 200 -0.10 19.01 15.40
CA VAL A 200 0.85 18.15 16.10
C VAL A 200 0.11 17.47 17.25
N LEU A 201 0.33 16.17 17.40
CA LEU A 201 -0.12 15.37 18.53
C LEU A 201 1.08 15.03 19.43
N ALA A 202 0.97 15.39 20.70
CA ALA A 202 2.01 15.21 21.69
C ALA A 202 1.46 14.44 22.91
N PRO A 203 2.10 13.33 23.33
CA PRO A 203 1.70 12.62 24.53
C PRO A 203 1.97 13.49 25.77
N VAL A 204 1.02 13.52 26.69
CA VAL A 204 1.13 14.26 27.96
C VAL A 204 0.59 13.42 29.10
N GLN A 205 1.21 13.53 30.27
CA GLN A 205 0.73 12.86 31.47
C GLN A 205 -0.31 13.74 32.18
N THR A 206 -1.49 13.17 32.44
CA THR A 206 -2.55 13.72 33.30
C THR A 206 -2.31 13.33 34.77
N GLU A 207 -3.06 13.93 35.69
CA GLU A 207 -2.87 13.77 37.14
C GLU A 207 -1.43 14.09 37.61
N HIS A 208 -0.72 14.92 36.85
CA HIS A 208 0.67 15.26 37.05
C HIS A 208 0.84 16.72 37.44
N SER A 209 0.94 16.97 38.76
CA SER A 209 0.99 18.33 39.33
C SER A 209 2.06 19.25 38.77
N ARG A 210 3.19 18.71 38.28
CA ARG A 210 4.21 19.53 37.60
C ARG A 210 3.73 20.00 36.23
N ASN A 211 2.99 19.18 35.48
CA ASN A 211 2.44 19.58 34.18
C ASN A 211 1.41 20.68 34.37
N ARG A 212 0.50 20.53 35.35
CA ARG A 212 -0.41 21.60 35.76
C ARG A 212 0.33 22.89 36.12
N GLY A 213 1.35 22.80 36.98
CA GLY A 213 2.14 23.98 37.37
C GLY A 213 2.81 24.68 36.18
N LYS A 214 3.41 23.91 35.27
CA LYS A 214 4.06 24.44 34.06
C LYS A 214 3.05 25.12 33.12
N VAL A 215 1.87 24.53 32.89
CA VAL A 215 0.83 25.13 32.04
C VAL A 215 0.16 26.33 32.71
N HIS A 216 -0.01 26.33 34.04
CA HIS A 216 -0.43 27.53 34.75
C HIS A 216 0.57 28.68 34.62
N SER A 217 1.88 28.40 34.63
CA SER A 217 2.90 29.42 34.36
C SER A 217 2.67 30.09 33.01
N LEU A 218 2.44 29.30 31.95
CA LEU A 218 2.08 29.83 30.62
C LEU A 218 0.84 30.73 30.68
N ALA A 219 -0.21 30.31 31.40
CA ALA A 219 -1.45 31.06 31.53
C ALA A 219 -1.25 32.42 32.21
N TYR A 220 -0.41 32.48 33.26
CA TYR A 220 -0.11 33.74 33.96
C TYR A 220 0.66 34.72 33.08
N GLU A 221 1.55 34.22 32.22
CA GLU A 221 2.35 35.07 31.32
C GLU A 221 1.54 35.70 30.18
N VAL A 222 0.33 35.21 29.88
CA VAL A 222 -0.50 35.74 28.78
C VAL A 222 -0.80 37.24 28.93
N ASP A 223 -1.04 37.70 30.17
CA ASP A 223 -1.38 39.11 30.43
C ASP A 223 -0.14 40.02 30.54
N SER A 224 1.00 39.47 30.99
CA SER A 224 2.28 40.18 31.14
C SER A 224 3.17 40.13 29.91
N ALA A 225 2.84 39.32 28.91
CA ALA A 225 3.66 39.10 27.74
C ALA A 225 3.90 40.39 26.93
N ASP A 226 5.17 40.72 26.74
CA ASP A 226 5.60 41.79 25.84
C ASP A 226 5.63 41.29 24.39
N THR A 227 4.72 41.81 23.56
CA THR A 227 4.65 41.51 22.13
C THR A 227 5.20 42.63 21.25
N SER A 228 5.86 43.64 21.84
CA SER A 228 6.33 44.83 21.12
C SER A 228 7.66 44.65 20.37
N ALA A 229 8.34 43.52 20.56
CA ALA A 229 9.67 43.25 20.02
C ALA A 229 9.75 43.25 18.48
N GLY A 230 8.64 43.03 17.78
CA GLY A 230 8.61 42.99 16.30
C GLY A 230 9.33 41.79 15.68
N GLU A 231 9.75 40.82 16.50
CA GLU A 231 10.43 39.59 16.10
C GLU A 231 9.81 38.38 16.83
N TRP A 232 10.12 37.17 16.38
CA TRP A 232 9.75 35.96 17.11
C TRP A 232 10.49 35.89 18.44
N ALA A 233 9.74 35.84 19.55
CA ALA A 233 10.31 35.72 20.88
C ALA A 233 9.59 34.64 21.69
N ASP A 234 10.35 33.77 22.34
CA ASP A 234 9.80 32.84 23.33
C ASP A 234 9.49 33.63 24.61
N ILE A 235 8.22 33.69 25.01
CA ILE A 235 7.78 34.34 26.26
C ILE A 235 7.98 33.39 27.43
N GLU A 236 7.48 32.15 27.30
CA GLU A 236 7.56 31.14 28.34
C GLU A 236 7.58 29.73 27.74
N LYS A 237 8.26 28.79 28.40
CA LYS A 237 8.50 27.42 27.93
C LYS A 237 8.14 26.40 29.01
N ALA A 238 7.24 25.49 28.67
CA ALA A 238 6.86 24.36 29.49
C ALA A 238 7.31 23.04 28.84
N TRP A 239 8.29 22.37 29.43
CA TRP A 239 8.61 20.98 29.08
C TRP A 239 7.63 20.03 29.77
N LEU A 240 6.71 19.42 29.05
CA LEU A 240 5.66 18.58 29.64
C LEU A 240 6.16 17.15 29.84
N GLU A 241 5.84 16.57 31.00
CA GLU A 241 6.07 15.15 31.24
C GLU A 241 5.09 14.33 30.40
N THR A 242 5.61 13.33 29.69
CA THR A 242 4.85 12.54 28.73
C THR A 242 4.51 11.13 29.24
N GLY A 243 5.15 10.69 30.33
CA GLY A 243 5.14 9.30 30.78
C GLY A 243 5.90 8.33 29.86
N LEU A 244 6.53 8.83 28.80
CA LEU A 244 7.29 8.05 27.82
C LEU A 244 8.76 8.42 27.89
N GLN A 245 9.65 7.43 28.03
CA GLN A 245 11.09 7.68 28.21
C GLN A 245 11.74 8.35 26.99
N SER A 246 11.25 8.07 25.78
CA SER A 246 11.89 8.47 24.52
C SER A 246 11.24 9.67 23.83
N THR A 247 10.40 10.44 24.52
CA THR A 247 9.63 11.54 23.93
C THR A 247 9.62 12.76 24.83
N SER A 248 10.18 13.85 24.32
CA SER A 248 10.21 15.15 24.98
C SER A 248 9.17 16.06 24.33
N VAL A 249 8.33 16.69 25.13
CA VAL A 249 7.29 17.61 24.65
C VAL A 249 7.54 18.99 25.20
N ILE A 250 7.58 19.99 24.32
CA ILE A 250 7.65 21.40 24.70
C ILE A 250 6.35 22.10 24.31
N PHE A 251 5.83 22.89 25.23
CA PHE A 251 4.68 23.75 24.99
C PHE A 251 5.07 25.18 25.37
N LYS A 252 4.97 26.11 24.43
CA LYS A 252 5.49 27.47 24.59
C LYS A 252 4.42 28.51 24.32
N LEU A 253 4.52 29.61 25.06
CA LEU A 253 3.91 30.88 24.71
C LEU A 253 4.96 31.72 23.98
N VAL A 254 4.61 32.21 22.78
CA VAL A 254 5.54 32.97 21.94
C VAL A 254 4.88 34.25 21.43
N ALA A 255 5.67 35.30 21.25
CA ALA A 255 5.26 36.52 20.55
C ALA A 255 5.58 36.39 19.06
N THR A 256 4.66 36.84 18.21
CA THR A 256 4.83 36.87 16.76
C THR A 256 5.42 38.22 16.32
N PRO A 257 6.05 38.29 15.13
CA PRO A 257 6.47 39.57 14.54
C PRO A 257 5.32 40.54 14.29
N SER A 258 4.08 40.05 14.17
CA SER A 258 2.87 40.87 14.03
C SER A 258 2.38 41.48 15.35
N GLY A 259 3.04 41.18 16.48
CA GLY A 259 2.65 41.65 17.81
C GLY A 259 1.52 40.85 18.46
N GLU A 260 1.19 39.68 17.91
CA GLU A 260 0.22 38.74 18.46
C GLU A 260 0.90 37.73 19.40
N LEU A 261 0.10 37.05 20.23
CA LEU A 261 0.56 35.87 20.95
C LEU A 261 0.27 34.62 20.14
N ALA A 262 1.12 33.62 20.28
CA ALA A 262 0.94 32.31 19.70
C ALA A 262 1.31 31.21 20.70
N LEU A 263 0.66 30.07 20.53
CA LEU A 263 1.08 28.83 21.18
C LEU A 263 1.96 28.04 20.23
N SER A 264 2.99 27.41 20.77
CA SER A 264 3.85 26.50 20.02
C SER A 264 3.90 25.16 20.75
N LEU A 265 3.58 24.08 20.05
CA LEU A 265 3.67 22.71 20.55
C LEU A 265 4.73 21.98 19.73
N GLY A 266 5.73 21.42 20.41
CA GLY A 266 6.78 20.63 19.82
C GLY A 266 6.89 19.26 20.47
N LYS A 267 7.13 18.23 19.66
CA LYS A 267 7.40 16.85 20.06
C LYS A 267 8.73 16.44 19.46
N TYR A 268 9.66 16.05 20.32
CA TYR A 268 11.01 15.62 19.95
C TYR A 268 11.22 14.17 20.35
N LYS A 269 11.89 13.42 19.48
CA LYS A 269 12.33 12.07 19.80
C LYS A 269 13.72 12.13 20.45
N GLU A 270 13.94 11.28 21.44
CA GLU A 270 15.26 11.13 22.06
C GLU A 270 16.27 10.69 20.98
N HIS A 271 17.43 11.36 20.92
CA HIS A 271 18.51 11.07 19.95
C HIS A 271 18.16 11.32 18.47
N SER A 272 17.22 12.24 18.19
CA SER A 272 16.90 12.66 16.82
C SER A 272 16.80 14.18 16.74
N ASP A 273 17.33 14.74 15.65
CA ASP A 273 17.11 16.14 15.27
C ASP A 273 15.73 16.35 14.60
N ASP A 274 15.01 15.26 14.30
CA ASP A 274 13.67 15.31 13.73
C ASP A 274 12.63 15.57 14.83
N GLY A 275 12.16 16.82 14.89
CA GLY A 275 11.07 17.25 15.75
C GLY A 275 9.83 17.64 14.95
N GLU A 276 8.65 17.28 15.45
CA GLU A 276 7.39 17.82 14.96
C GLU A 276 7.06 19.07 15.77
N PHE A 277 6.81 20.20 15.12
CA PHE A 277 6.34 21.39 15.82
C PHE A 277 5.31 22.16 15.00
N ILE A 278 4.40 22.82 15.70
CA ILE A 278 3.46 23.75 15.11
C ILE A 278 3.33 24.97 16.02
N THR A 279 3.21 26.13 15.40
CA THR A 279 2.93 27.40 16.08
C THR A 279 1.67 28.00 15.52
N VAL A 280 0.76 28.40 16.41
CA VAL A 280 -0.59 28.86 16.09
C VAL A 280 -0.84 30.17 16.83
N SER A 281 -1.04 31.27 16.09
CA SER A 281 -1.38 32.56 16.69
C SER A 281 -2.80 32.57 17.23
N THR A 282 -3.01 33.39 18.26
CA THR A 282 -4.34 33.62 18.85
C THR A 282 -4.71 35.09 18.76
N GLU A 283 -6.00 35.33 18.54
CA GLU A 283 -6.59 36.67 18.48
C GLU A 283 -7.17 37.09 19.85
N PHE A 284 -7.24 36.18 20.82
CA PHE A 284 -8.00 36.37 22.07
C PHE A 284 -7.13 36.10 23.31
N LYS A 285 -6.33 37.09 23.73
CA LYS A 285 -5.45 36.96 24.91
C LYS A 285 -6.22 36.49 26.17
N ARG A 286 -7.37 37.10 26.46
CA ARG A 286 -8.17 36.74 27.65
C ARG A 286 -8.67 35.30 27.62
N ASN A 287 -9.23 34.86 26.49
CA ASN A 287 -9.74 33.49 26.35
C ASN A 287 -8.59 32.47 26.35
N LEU A 288 -7.42 32.84 25.79
CA LEU A 288 -6.23 32.00 25.84
C LEU A 288 -5.82 31.70 27.28
N LYS A 289 -5.77 32.72 28.14
CA LYS A 289 -5.44 32.54 29.57
C LYS A 289 -6.41 31.57 30.26
N GLU A 290 -7.71 31.80 30.10
CA GLU A 290 -8.76 30.96 30.70
C GLU A 290 -8.65 29.50 30.19
N SER A 291 -8.46 29.33 28.88
CA SER A 291 -8.31 28.01 28.24
C SER A 291 -7.05 27.27 28.73
N LEU A 292 -5.94 27.98 28.95
CA LEU A 292 -4.73 27.39 29.52
C LEU A 292 -4.89 27.01 30.99
N HIS A 293 -5.66 27.77 31.78
CA HIS A 293 -6.00 27.38 33.15
C HIS A 293 -6.86 26.11 33.18
N GLU A 294 -7.84 25.98 32.28
CA GLU A 294 -8.66 24.77 32.15
C GLU A 294 -7.81 23.56 31.75
N LEU A 295 -6.95 23.71 30.75
CA LEU A 295 -5.99 22.67 30.36
C LEU A 295 -5.11 22.26 31.54
N ALA A 296 -4.54 23.22 32.26
CA ALA A 296 -3.70 22.94 33.42
C ALA A 296 -4.45 22.14 34.49
N ASN A 297 -5.73 22.44 34.74
CA ASN A 297 -6.54 21.69 35.69
C ASN A 297 -6.83 20.25 35.22
N LEU A 298 -7.01 20.02 33.92
CA LEU A 298 -7.16 18.68 33.37
C LEU A 298 -5.85 17.87 33.43
N LEU A 299 -4.70 18.53 33.47
CA LEU A 299 -3.40 17.88 33.61
C LEU A 299 -3.04 17.47 35.05
N GLY A 300 -3.81 17.87 36.08
CA GLY A 300 -3.68 17.39 37.47
C GLY A 300 -3.39 18.45 38.51
#